data_AF-A0A3D0N0V8-F1
#
_entry.id   AF-A0A3D0N0V8-F1
#
_cell.length_a   1.000
_cell.length_b   1.000
_cell.length_c   1.000
_cell.angle_alpha   90.00
_cell.angle_beta   90.00
_cell.angle_gamma   90.00
#
_symmetry.space_group_name_H-M   'P 1'
#
loop_
_entity.id
_entity.type
_entity.pdbx_description
1 polymer ?
#
loop_
_entity_poly.entity_id
_entity_poly.type
_entity_poly.pdbx_seq_one_letter_code
_entity_poly.pdbx_strand_id
1 'polypeptide(L)'
;MPREVTRNLLAGDATMAEENQGPITNADLAIVCRQFATLTKADINILEILETLRAQTTNALLREVLDQVQQDVEMGHTLATSFSRYPNTFSPFFITMIREGELEGDMDRVFDDLADHFETQLGGTPDARRPARAGLFDWEAAASAFQWIFIWLCALGAACAIGAGLIWYATAGPTDRIGLPGDRIPNILIFIGIILGLGVLLFTRGRRRL
;
A
#
# COMPACT_ATOMS: atom_id res chain seq x y z
N MET A 1 55.48 12.24 8.27
CA MET A 1 54.31 11.90 9.09
C MET A 1 53.56 10.76 8.41
N PRO A 2 52.99 9.81 9.17
CA PRO A 2 51.53 9.74 9.11
C PRO A 2 50.92 9.19 10.41
N ARG A 3 50.97 9.95 11.52
CA ARG A 3 50.12 9.65 12.69
C ARG A 3 48.63 9.94 12.41
N GLU A 4 48.34 10.69 11.35
CA GLU A 4 46.98 11.02 10.90
C GLU A 4 46.33 9.88 10.11
N VAL A 5 47.10 9.11 9.32
CA VAL A 5 46.55 7.95 8.58
C VAL A 5 46.16 6.83 9.52
N THR A 6 46.96 6.58 10.57
CA THR A 6 46.61 5.60 11.62
C THR A 6 45.46 6.08 12.49
N ARG A 7 45.36 7.38 12.78
CA ARG A 7 44.19 7.96 13.47
C ARG A 7 42.91 7.87 12.62
N ASN A 8 43.00 8.03 11.30
CA ASN A 8 41.86 7.88 10.39
C ASN A 8 41.48 6.41 10.14
N LEU A 9 42.44 5.48 10.15
CA LEU A 9 42.15 4.05 10.11
C LEU A 9 41.47 3.57 11.40
N LEU A 10 41.92 4.07 12.56
CA LEU A 10 41.34 3.84 13.89
C LEU A 10 40.10 4.71 14.19
N ALA A 11 39.69 5.57 13.25
CA ALA A 11 38.46 6.35 13.32
C ALA A 11 37.43 5.88 12.28
N GLY A 12 37.86 5.25 11.18
CA GLY A 12 36.98 4.68 10.16
C GLY A 12 36.44 3.29 10.51
N ASP A 13 37.08 2.58 11.45
CA ASP A 13 36.56 1.40 12.14
C ASP A 13 35.59 1.77 13.28
N ALA A 14 35.81 2.92 13.93
CA ALA A 14 34.91 3.44 14.97
C ALA A 14 33.57 3.99 14.45
N THR A 15 33.36 4.06 13.13
CA THR A 15 32.08 4.45 12.50
C THR A 15 31.23 3.26 12.03
N MET A 16 31.61 2.02 12.37
CA MET A 16 30.71 0.88 12.20
C MET A 16 29.60 1.04 13.23
N ALA A 17 28.43 1.50 12.75
CA ALA A 17 27.13 1.60 13.40
C ALA A 17 27.17 1.45 14.92
N GLU A 18 26.91 2.54 15.65
CA GLU A 18 26.68 2.54 17.10
C GLU A 18 25.65 1.45 17.44
N GLU A 19 26.15 0.24 17.67
CA GLU A 19 25.34 -0.95 17.80
C GLU A 19 24.69 -0.82 19.16
N ASN A 20 23.37 -0.66 19.16
CA ASN A 20 22.64 -0.46 20.40
C ASN A 20 22.66 -1.79 21.17
N GLN A 21 23.59 -1.91 22.11
CA GLN A 21 23.70 -3.03 23.05
C GLN A 21 22.70 -2.90 24.24
N GLY A 22 21.74 -1.98 24.14
CA GLY A 22 20.68 -1.80 25.12
C GLY A 22 19.69 -2.97 25.14
N PRO A 23 18.88 -3.07 26.21
CA PRO A 23 17.84 -4.08 26.32
C PRO A 23 16.87 -3.98 25.13
N ILE A 24 16.38 -5.13 24.68
CA ILE A 24 15.39 -5.21 23.60
C ILE A 24 14.12 -4.50 24.08
N THR A 25 13.72 -3.46 23.35
CA THR A 25 12.54 -2.67 23.70
C THR A 25 11.30 -3.16 22.95
N ASN A 26 10.11 -2.84 23.46
CA ASN A 26 8.86 -3.08 22.74
C ASN A 26 8.82 -2.38 21.38
N ALA A 27 9.56 -1.27 21.21
CA ALA A 27 9.66 -0.57 19.93
C ALA A 27 10.43 -1.39 18.90
N ASP A 28 11.53 -2.02 19.32
CA ASP A 28 12.31 -2.91 18.45
C ASP A 28 11.45 -4.10 18.00
N LEU A 29 10.70 -4.71 18.92
CA LEU A 29 9.78 -5.82 18.62
C LEU A 29 8.64 -5.41 17.68
N ALA A 30 8.05 -4.22 17.90
CA ALA A 30 7.00 -3.69 17.02
C ALA A 30 7.49 -3.53 15.57
N ILE A 31 8.67 -2.96 15.39
CA ILE A 31 9.29 -2.76 14.07
C ILE A 31 9.54 -4.12 13.39
N VAL A 32 10.17 -5.05 14.10
CA VAL A 32 10.47 -6.38 13.56
C VAL A 32 9.20 -7.13 13.19
N CYS A 33 8.17 -7.12 14.04
CA CYS A 33 6.89 -7.77 13.73
C CYS A 33 6.22 -7.15 12.49
N ARG A 34 6.24 -5.82 12.35
CA ARG A 34 5.66 -5.15 11.18
C ARG A 34 6.39 -5.51 9.88
N GLN A 35 7.73 -5.54 9.94
CA GLN A 35 8.55 -5.93 8.80
C GLN A 35 8.30 -7.41 8.45
N PHE A 36 8.24 -8.29 9.46
CA PHE A 36 7.91 -9.70 9.26
C PHE A 36 6.56 -9.85 8.55
N ALA A 37 5.49 -9.22 9.08
CA ALA A 37 4.17 -9.27 8.47
C ALA A 37 4.19 -8.80 7.01
N THR A 38 4.92 -7.73 6.71
CA THR A 38 5.03 -7.17 5.35
C THR A 38 5.71 -8.14 4.39
N LEU A 39 6.78 -8.79 4.83
CA LEU A 39 7.53 -9.73 3.99
C LEU A 39 6.77 -11.06 3.81
N THR A 40 6.09 -11.53 4.86
CA THR A 40 5.20 -12.71 4.75
C THR A 40 4.04 -12.45 3.79
N LYS A 41 3.43 -11.25 3.81
CA LYS A 41 2.40 -10.83 2.83
C LYS A 41 2.91 -10.80 1.39
N ALA A 42 4.22 -10.71 1.19
CA ALA A 42 4.87 -10.77 -0.11
C ALA A 42 5.29 -12.20 -0.51
N ASP A 43 4.82 -13.22 0.21
CA ASP A 43 5.14 -14.65 0.01
C ASP A 43 6.65 -14.94 0.06
N ILE A 44 7.41 -14.15 0.83
CA ILE A 44 8.84 -14.36 1.03
C ILE A 44 9.04 -15.52 2.02
N ASN A 45 10.04 -16.36 1.77
CA ASN A 45 10.36 -17.49 2.64
C ASN A 45 10.79 -17.02 4.04
N ILE A 46 10.28 -17.66 5.10
CA ILE A 46 10.58 -17.36 6.51
C ILE A 46 12.09 -17.23 6.79
N LEU A 47 12.94 -18.07 6.19
CA LEU A 47 14.39 -17.98 6.38
C LEU A 47 14.98 -16.69 5.81
N GLU A 48 14.53 -16.29 4.62
CA GLU A 48 14.92 -15.03 3.98
C GLU A 48 14.38 -13.81 4.74
N ILE A 49 13.18 -13.93 5.32
CA ILE A 49 12.61 -12.93 6.21
C ILE A 49 13.51 -12.74 7.44
N LEU A 50 13.87 -13.83 8.13
CA LEU A 50 14.73 -13.77 9.31
C LEU A 50 16.12 -13.19 9.00
N GLU A 51 16.70 -13.56 7.86
CA GLU A 51 17.97 -12.99 7.39
C GLU A 51 17.85 -11.48 7.16
N THR A 52 16.76 -11.04 6.50
CA THR A 52 16.48 -9.63 6.22
C THR A 52 16.29 -8.84 7.51
N LEU A 53 15.51 -9.36 8.46
CA LEU A 53 15.27 -8.71 9.75
C LEU A 53 16.55 -8.61 10.58
N ARG A 54 17.37 -9.66 10.58
CA ARG A 54 18.69 -9.66 11.24
C ARG A 54 19.58 -8.55 10.66
N ALA A 55 19.62 -8.40 9.34
CA ALA A 55 20.44 -7.39 8.67
C ALA A 55 19.95 -5.94 8.93
N GLN A 56 18.65 -5.74 9.11
CA GLN A 56 18.05 -4.41 9.30
C GLN A 56 17.94 -3.97 10.77
N THR A 57 17.98 -4.92 11.70
CA THR A 57 17.86 -4.64 13.13
C THR A 57 19.09 -3.90 13.65
N THR A 58 18.87 -2.79 14.36
CA THR A 58 19.95 -1.96 14.95
C THR A 58 20.40 -2.45 16.34
N ASN A 59 19.55 -3.21 17.03
CA ASN A 59 19.84 -3.77 18.35
C ASN A 59 20.67 -5.05 18.24
N ALA A 60 21.85 -5.07 18.87
CA ALA A 60 22.79 -6.20 18.84
C ALA A 60 22.18 -7.50 19.38
N LEU A 61 21.48 -7.40 20.53
CA LEU A 61 20.90 -8.55 21.21
C LEU A 61 19.76 -9.14 20.40
N LEU A 62 18.90 -8.29 19.83
CA LEU A 62 17.81 -8.77 18.97
C LEU A 62 18.35 -9.42 17.70
N ARG A 63 19.45 -8.90 17.15
CA ARG A 63 20.12 -9.49 15.99
C ARG A 63 20.65 -10.90 16.29
N GLU A 64 21.30 -11.09 17.43
CA GLU A 64 21.79 -12.40 17.88
C GLU A 64 20.64 -13.39 18.10
N VAL A 65 19.53 -12.93 18.71
CA VAL A 65 18.33 -13.74 18.90
C VAL A 65 17.74 -14.17 17.55
N LEU A 66 17.60 -13.25 16.59
CA LEU A 66 17.09 -13.55 15.25
C LEU A 66 18.00 -14.52 14.49
N ASP A 67 19.32 -14.39 14.64
CA ASP A 67 20.30 -15.30 14.04
C ASP A 67 20.13 -16.74 14.56
N GLN A 68 20.01 -16.90 15.88
CA GLN A 68 19.81 -18.22 16.45
C GLN A 68 18.43 -18.81 16.11
N VAL A 69 17.38 -17.97 16.04
CA VAL A 69 16.06 -18.41 15.57
C VAL A 69 16.12 -18.88 14.13
N GLN A 70 16.84 -18.18 13.26
CA GLN A 70 17.07 -18.60 11.88
C GLN A 70 17.74 -19.97 11.83
N GLN A 71 18.85 -20.16 12.55
CA GLN A 71 19.57 -21.44 12.61
C GLN A 71 18.67 -22.58 13.09
N ASP A 72 17.85 -22.33 14.12
CA ASP A 72 16.91 -23.34 14.63
C ASP A 72 15.87 -23.74 13.57
N VAL A 73 15.33 -22.79 12.82
CA VAL A 73 14.38 -23.07 11.73
C VAL A 73 15.07 -23.79 10.57
N GLU A 74 16.32 -23.44 10.24
CA GLU A 74 17.13 -24.18 9.25
C GLU A 74 17.36 -25.65 9.66
N MET A 75 17.48 -25.91 10.96
CA MET A 75 17.57 -27.26 11.53
C MET A 75 16.22 -28.00 11.59
N GLY A 76 15.13 -27.35 11.18
CA GLY A 76 13.79 -27.94 11.13
C GLY A 76 12.98 -27.79 12.41
N HIS A 77 13.40 -26.93 13.35
CA HIS A 77 12.54 -26.55 14.46
C HIS A 77 11.43 -25.60 14.00
N THR A 78 10.28 -25.68 14.66
CA THR A 78 9.16 -24.78 14.39
C THR A 78 9.48 -23.37 14.88
N LEU A 79 8.93 -22.36 14.20
CA LEU A 79 9.18 -20.95 14.53
C LEU A 79 8.79 -20.64 15.99
N ALA A 80 7.65 -21.18 16.43
CA ALA A 80 7.21 -21.04 17.83
C ALA A 80 8.20 -21.66 18.84
N THR A 81 8.84 -22.78 18.48
CA THR A 81 9.81 -23.46 19.35
C THR A 81 11.10 -22.65 19.43
N SER A 82 11.59 -22.14 18.30
CA SER A 82 12.80 -21.31 18.22
C SER A 82 12.67 -20.03 19.07
N PHE A 83 11.55 -19.31 18.93
CA PHE A 83 11.30 -18.12 19.77
C PHE A 83 11.10 -18.44 21.26
N SER A 84 10.58 -19.62 21.59
CA SER A 84 10.34 -20.02 22.99
C SER A 84 11.62 -20.18 23.82
N ARG A 85 12.79 -20.31 23.17
CA ARG A 85 14.10 -20.35 23.86
C ARG A 85 14.47 -19.03 24.53
N TYR A 86 13.77 -17.94 24.20
CA TYR A 86 14.04 -16.58 24.68
C TYR A 86 12.87 -16.01 25.52
N PRO A 87 12.52 -16.61 26.67
CA PRO A 87 11.36 -16.20 27.46
C PRO A 87 11.50 -14.81 28.10
N ASN A 88 12.72 -14.28 28.19
CA ASN A 88 12.97 -12.92 28.69
C ASN A 88 12.62 -11.84 27.65
N THR A 89 12.53 -12.22 26.37
CA THR A 89 12.27 -11.31 25.26
C THR A 89 10.85 -11.51 24.70
N PHE A 90 10.44 -12.77 24.52
CA PHE A 90 9.14 -13.11 23.96
C PHE A 90 8.23 -13.67 25.04
N SER A 91 7.07 -13.04 25.20
CA SER A 91 6.07 -13.46 26.18
C SER A 91 5.41 -14.79 25.78
N PRO A 92 4.79 -15.51 26.73
CA PRO A 92 3.98 -16.70 26.40
C PRO A 92 2.85 -16.43 25.41
N PHE A 93 2.31 -15.20 25.39
CA PHE A 93 1.32 -14.76 24.41
C PHE A 93 1.91 -14.73 22.99
N PHE A 94 3.10 -14.14 22.82
CA PHE A 94 3.81 -14.09 21.54
C PHE A 94 4.04 -15.49 20.97
N ILE A 95 4.51 -16.42 21.80
CA ILE A 95 4.79 -17.80 21.40
C ILE A 95 3.50 -18.54 20.98
N THR A 96 2.40 -18.33 21.70
CA THR A 96 1.10 -18.94 21.38
C THR A 96 0.56 -18.44 20.04
N MET A 97 0.63 -17.12 19.80
CA MET A 97 0.19 -16.52 18.53
C MET A 97 0.97 -17.09 17.33
N ILE A 98 2.30 -17.17 17.43
CA ILE A 98 3.12 -17.77 16.37
C ILE A 98 2.77 -19.23 16.15
N ARG A 99 2.55 -20.00 17.22
CA ARG A 99 2.17 -21.40 17.12
C ARG A 99 0.83 -21.58 16.38
N GLU A 100 -0.15 -20.73 16.66
CA GLU A 100 -1.43 -20.74 15.96
C GLU A 100 -1.26 -20.36 14.48
N GLY A 101 -0.52 -19.30 14.18
CA GLY A 101 -0.23 -18.90 12.80
C GLY A 101 0.55 -19.95 12.00
N GLU A 102 1.46 -20.68 12.65
CA GLU A 102 2.24 -21.75 12.02
C GLU A 102 1.38 -22.98 11.70
N LEU A 103 0.36 -23.26 12.51
CA LEU A 103 -0.60 -24.35 12.26
C LEU A 103 -1.63 -23.98 11.19
N GLU A 104 -2.12 -22.74 11.20
CA GLU A 104 -3.12 -22.25 10.23
C GLU A 104 -2.49 -21.83 8.89
N GLY A 105 -1.17 -21.60 8.86
CA GLY A 105 -0.46 -21.04 7.71
C GLY A 105 -0.70 -19.55 7.51
N ASP A 106 -1.25 -18.86 8.51
CA ASP A 106 -1.64 -17.44 8.49
C ASP A 106 -0.65 -16.60 9.31
N MET A 107 0.59 -16.58 8.84
CA MET A 107 1.70 -15.95 9.54
C MET A 107 1.72 -14.43 9.32
N ASP A 108 1.13 -13.94 8.23
CA ASP A 108 0.99 -12.53 7.95
C ASP A 108 0.03 -11.85 8.94
N ARG A 109 -1.15 -12.43 9.20
CA ARG A 109 -2.09 -11.88 10.20
C ARG A 109 -1.46 -11.90 11.59
N VAL A 110 -0.83 -13.02 11.97
CA VAL A 110 -0.25 -13.17 13.30
C VAL A 110 0.82 -12.13 13.60
N PHE A 111 1.75 -11.88 12.67
CA PHE A 111 2.75 -10.84 12.90
C PHE A 111 2.18 -9.42 12.83
N ASP A 112 1.10 -9.20 12.08
CA ASP A 112 0.36 -7.92 12.08
C ASP A 112 -0.26 -7.65 13.47
N ASP A 113 -0.96 -8.65 14.02
CA ASP A 113 -1.59 -8.60 15.35
C ASP A 113 -0.53 -8.37 16.45
N LEU A 114 0.62 -9.04 16.35
CA LEU A 114 1.74 -8.85 17.28
C LEU A 114 2.36 -7.45 17.16
N ALA A 115 2.51 -6.92 15.94
CA ALA A 115 2.99 -5.56 15.73
C ALA A 115 2.05 -4.54 16.39
N ASP A 116 0.74 -4.67 16.16
CA ASP A 116 -0.28 -3.81 16.77
C ASP A 116 -0.27 -3.91 18.31
N HIS A 117 -0.08 -5.12 18.84
CA HIS A 117 0.04 -5.34 20.28
C HIS A 117 1.22 -4.57 20.89
N PHE A 118 2.41 -4.65 20.29
CA PHE A 118 3.59 -3.93 20.79
C PHE A 118 3.49 -2.41 20.55
N GLU A 119 2.93 -1.96 19.42
CA GLU A 119 2.66 -0.54 19.14
C GLU A 119 1.73 0.05 20.21
N THR A 120 0.67 -0.68 20.59
CA THR A 120 -0.27 -0.27 21.65
C THR A 120 0.42 -0.13 23.01
N GLN A 121 1.33 -1.05 23.36
CA GLN A 121 2.08 -0.97 24.62
C GLN A 121 3.00 0.25 24.70
N LEU A 122 3.44 0.79 23.56
CA LEU A 122 4.29 1.99 23.50
C LEU A 122 3.51 3.29 23.69
N GLY A 123 2.18 3.23 23.86
CA GLY A 123 1.32 4.41 23.94
C GLY A 123 1.14 5.11 22.59
N GLY A 124 1.65 4.52 21.50
CA GLY A 124 1.18 4.83 20.16
C GLY A 124 -0.27 4.40 20.10
N THR A 125 -1.18 5.36 20.02
CA THR A 125 -2.57 5.02 19.70
C THR A 125 -2.52 4.24 18.39
N PRO A 126 -3.09 3.03 18.30
CA PRO A 126 -3.19 2.33 17.02
C PRO A 126 -3.70 3.34 16.02
N ASP A 127 -2.92 3.62 14.98
CA ASP A 127 -3.36 4.53 13.95
C ASP A 127 -4.54 3.84 13.26
N ALA A 128 -5.75 4.08 13.77
CA ALA A 128 -7.04 3.60 13.26
C ALA A 128 -7.33 4.16 11.84
N ARG A 129 -6.33 4.81 11.25
CA ARG A 129 -6.28 5.46 9.96
C ARG A 129 -5.13 4.95 9.08
N ARG A 130 -4.67 3.70 9.26
CA ARG A 130 -3.93 3.00 8.20
C ARG A 130 -4.91 2.25 7.29
N PRO A 131 -5.50 2.87 6.23
CA PRO A 131 -5.83 2.08 5.06
C PRO A 131 -4.49 1.52 4.56
N ALA A 132 -4.37 0.20 4.48
CA ALA A 132 -3.21 -0.44 3.85
C ALA A 132 -3.01 0.19 2.46
N ARG A 133 -1.96 1.03 2.31
CA ARG A 133 -1.43 1.72 1.10
C ARG A 133 -1.09 3.19 1.38
N ALA A 134 -0.02 3.43 2.13
CA ALA A 134 0.70 4.71 2.10
C ALA A 134 1.89 4.59 1.13
N GLY A 135 1.69 4.94 -0.14
CA GLY A 135 2.77 5.06 -1.13
C GLY A 135 2.41 4.65 -2.55
N LEU A 136 1.44 3.74 -2.72
CA LEU A 136 0.91 3.41 -4.04
C LEU A 136 -0.38 4.19 -4.24
N PHE A 137 -0.33 5.23 -5.09
CA PHE A 137 -1.53 5.88 -5.60
C PHE A 137 -2.53 4.81 -6.06
N ASP A 138 -3.70 4.74 -5.40
CA ASP A 138 -4.71 3.73 -5.70
C ASP A 138 -5.37 4.07 -7.03
N TRP A 139 -4.74 3.59 -8.10
CA TRP A 139 -5.07 3.95 -9.47
C TRP A 139 -6.49 3.54 -9.83
N GLU A 140 -7.06 2.54 -9.15
CA GLU A 140 -8.42 2.08 -9.36
C GLU A 140 -9.46 3.06 -8.81
N ALA A 141 -9.21 3.57 -7.59
CA ALA A 141 -10.05 4.58 -6.97
C ALA A 141 -10.00 5.89 -7.78
N ALA A 142 -8.81 6.33 -8.17
CA ALA A 142 -8.64 7.51 -9.01
C ALA A 142 -9.30 7.36 -10.38
N ALA A 143 -9.20 6.18 -11.01
CA ALA A 143 -9.86 5.91 -12.28
C ALA A 143 -11.40 5.97 -12.16
N SER A 144 -11.97 5.44 -11.08
CA SER A 144 -13.42 5.52 -10.85
C SER A 144 -13.91 6.95 -10.60
N ALA A 145 -13.15 7.74 -9.84
CA ALA A 145 -13.46 9.15 -9.58
C ALA A 145 -13.37 9.97 -10.87
N PHE A 146 -12.34 9.75 -11.68
CA PHE A 146 -12.17 10.41 -12.98
C PHE A 146 -13.30 10.06 -13.96
N GLN A 147 -13.72 8.80 -14.00
CA GLN A 147 -14.86 8.39 -14.84
C GLN A 147 -16.15 9.14 -14.49
N TRP A 148 -16.45 9.32 -13.21
CA TRP A 148 -17.63 10.10 -12.81
C TRP A 148 -17.52 11.56 -13.20
N ILE A 149 -16.36 12.19 -13.01
CA ILE A 149 -16.11 13.58 -13.43
C ILE A 149 -16.27 13.72 -14.95
N PHE A 150 -15.72 12.77 -15.73
CA PHE A 150 -15.82 12.77 -17.18
C PHE A 150 -17.28 12.59 -17.67
N ILE A 151 -18.04 11.70 -17.04
CA ILE A 151 -19.47 11.50 -17.35
C ILE A 151 -20.26 12.80 -17.10
N TRP A 152 -20.05 13.45 -15.95
CA TRP A 152 -20.73 14.71 -15.64
C TRP A 152 -20.32 15.85 -16.59
N LEU A 153 -19.06 15.93 -16.98
CA LEU A 153 -18.58 16.89 -17.99
C LEU A 153 -19.22 16.67 -19.37
N CYS A 154 -19.30 15.41 -19.84
CA CYS A 154 -19.95 15.08 -21.10
C CYS A 154 -21.46 15.35 -21.05
N ALA A 155 -22.12 15.01 -19.94
CA ALA A 155 -23.55 15.27 -19.75
C ALA A 155 -23.86 16.77 -19.76
N LEU A 156 -23.02 17.58 -19.11
CA LEU A 156 -23.14 19.04 -19.12
C LEU A 156 -22.96 19.61 -20.53
N GLY A 157 -21.95 19.14 -21.27
CA GLY A 157 -21.72 19.55 -22.66
C GLY A 157 -22.91 19.23 -23.58
N ALA A 158 -23.50 18.05 -23.44
CA ALA A 158 -24.70 17.66 -24.18
C ALA A 158 -25.89 18.56 -23.85
N ALA A 159 -26.11 18.88 -22.57
CA ALA A 159 -27.19 19.77 -22.13
C ALA A 159 -27.05 21.19 -22.73
N CYS A 160 -25.84 21.76 -22.74
CA CYS A 160 -25.59 23.05 -23.37
C CYS A 160 -25.84 23.04 -24.88
N ALA A 161 -25.41 22.00 -25.59
CA ALA A 161 -25.63 21.87 -27.03
C ALA A 161 -27.12 21.77 -27.39
N ILE A 162 -27.89 20.97 -26.63
CA ILE A 162 -29.34 20.85 -26.80
C ILE A 162 -30.02 22.18 -26.50
N GLY A 163 -29.63 22.85 -25.40
CA GLY A 163 -30.18 24.15 -25.03
C GLY A 163 -29.96 25.21 -26.10
N ALA A 164 -28.74 25.30 -26.64
CA ALA A 164 -28.43 26.22 -27.74
C ALA A 164 -29.23 25.91 -29.02
N GLY A 165 -29.40 24.63 -29.36
CA GLY A 165 -30.22 24.20 -30.49
C GLY A 165 -31.71 24.55 -30.33
N LEU A 166 -32.26 24.38 -29.12
CA LEU A 166 -33.64 24.73 -28.81
C LEU A 166 -33.88 26.25 -28.83
N ILE A 167 -32.96 27.04 -28.25
CA ILE A 167 -33.02 28.50 -28.29
C ILE A 167 -32.94 29.00 -29.74
N TRP A 168 -32.05 28.43 -30.55
CA TRP A 168 -31.98 28.74 -31.98
C TRP A 168 -33.31 28.44 -32.69
N TYR A 169 -33.89 27.26 -32.48
CA TYR A 169 -35.15 26.86 -33.09
C TYR A 169 -36.34 27.76 -32.68
N ALA A 170 -36.35 28.23 -31.43
CA ALA A 170 -37.40 29.09 -30.90
C ALA A 170 -37.26 30.57 -31.34
N THR A 171 -36.04 31.06 -31.58
CA THR A 171 -35.78 32.47 -31.91
C THR A 171 -35.55 32.71 -33.41
N ALA A 172 -34.93 31.78 -34.11
CA ALA A 172 -34.76 31.74 -35.54
C ALA A 172 -35.64 30.61 -36.10
N GLY A 173 -36.93 30.89 -36.32
CA GLY A 173 -37.76 30.05 -37.19
C GLY A 173 -37.08 29.88 -38.56
N PRO A 174 -37.37 28.80 -39.33
CA PRO A 174 -36.59 28.38 -40.50
C PRO A 174 -36.35 29.56 -41.44
N THR A 175 -35.14 30.12 -41.35
CA THR A 175 -34.82 31.42 -41.91
C THR A 175 -34.05 31.20 -43.19
N ASP A 176 -34.79 31.13 -44.31
CA ASP A 176 -34.27 31.12 -45.69
C ASP A 176 -33.54 32.43 -46.07
N ARG A 177 -33.05 33.21 -45.10
CA ARG A 177 -32.56 34.59 -45.29
C ARG A 177 -31.09 34.82 -44.96
N ILE A 178 -30.36 33.79 -44.53
CA ILE A 178 -28.90 33.85 -44.42
C ILE A 178 -28.40 32.62 -45.17
N GLY A 179 -27.82 32.81 -46.36
CA GLY A 179 -27.39 31.76 -47.30
C GLY A 179 -26.25 30.87 -46.80
N LEU A 180 -26.42 30.27 -45.63
CA LEU A 180 -25.69 29.12 -45.13
C LEU A 180 -26.57 27.89 -45.39
N PRO A 181 -26.00 26.71 -45.74
CA PRO A 181 -26.77 25.49 -45.97
C PRO A 181 -27.56 25.11 -44.70
N GLY A 182 -28.82 25.53 -44.68
CA GLY A 182 -29.57 25.92 -43.48
C GLY A 182 -30.62 24.91 -43.03
N ASP A 183 -30.22 23.65 -42.91
CA ASP A 183 -31.14 22.57 -42.53
C ASP A 183 -30.40 21.35 -41.97
N ARG A 184 -29.06 21.34 -41.99
CA ARG A 184 -28.23 20.21 -41.51
C ARG A 184 -27.56 20.45 -40.16
N ILE A 185 -27.30 21.70 -39.78
CA ILE A 185 -26.57 22.06 -38.54
C ILE A 185 -27.29 21.55 -37.27
N PRO A 186 -28.63 21.69 -37.11
CA PRO A 186 -29.32 21.19 -35.92
C PRO A 186 -29.30 19.65 -35.82
N ASN A 187 -29.45 18.97 -36.96
CA ASN A 187 -29.44 17.51 -37.02
C ASN A 187 -28.07 16.93 -36.68
N ILE A 188 -26.99 17.55 -37.17
CA ILE A 188 -25.61 17.12 -36.87
C ILE A 188 -25.33 17.21 -35.37
N LEU A 189 -25.80 18.27 -34.69
CA LEU A 189 -25.63 18.43 -33.25
C LEU A 189 -26.36 17.34 -32.45
N ILE A 190 -27.58 16.96 -32.87
CA ILE A 190 -28.34 15.87 -32.25
C ILE A 190 -27.65 14.51 -32.45
N PHE A 191 -27.13 14.24 -33.66
CA PHE A 191 -26.38 13.01 -33.96
C PHE A 191 -25.11 12.88 -33.12
N ILE A 192 -24.35 13.96 -32.95
CA ILE A 192 -23.14 13.98 -32.10
C ILE A 192 -23.50 13.66 -30.65
N GLY A 193 -24.59 14.24 -30.13
CA GLY A 193 -25.07 13.96 -28.77
C GLY A 193 -25.46 12.49 -28.55
N ILE A 194 -26.16 11.88 -29.50
CA ILE A 194 -26.57 10.46 -29.42
C ILE A 194 -25.35 9.53 -29.47
N ILE A 195 -24.37 9.81 -30.34
CA ILE A 195 -23.14 9.00 -30.46
C ILE A 195 -22.32 9.07 -29.16
N LEU A 196 -22.16 10.26 -28.57
CA LEU A 196 -21.46 10.42 -27.29
C LEU A 196 -22.19 9.70 -26.15
N GLY A 197 -23.52 9.78 -26.09
CA GLY A 197 -24.33 9.10 -25.07
C GLY A 197 -24.26 7.56 -25.18
N LEU A 198 -24.31 7.01 -26.39
CA LEU A 198 -24.15 5.58 -26.64
C LEU A 198 -22.74 5.09 -26.28
N GLY A 199 -21.71 5.89 -26.55
CA GLY A 199 -20.33 5.59 -26.16
C GLY A 199 -20.19 5.42 -24.64
N VAL A 200 -20.78 6.32 -23.86
CA VAL A 200 -20.78 6.24 -22.38
C VAL A 200 -21.55 5.01 -21.89
N LEU A 201 -22.67 4.67 -22.52
CA LEU A 201 -23.49 3.53 -22.13
C LEU A 201 -22.83 2.17 -22.44
N LEU A 202 -22.12 2.06 -23.56
CA LEU A 202 -21.36 0.85 -23.88
C LEU A 202 -20.12 0.70 -22.99
N PHE A 203 -19.42 1.80 -22.71
CA PHE A 203 -18.24 1.79 -21.85
C PHE A 203 -18.57 1.40 -20.40
N THR A 204 -19.67 1.92 -19.86
CA THR A 204 -20.16 1.54 -18.53
C THR A 204 -20.64 0.08 -18.45
N ARG A 205 -21.10 -0.50 -19.56
CA ARG A 205 -21.55 -1.91 -19.63
C ARG A 205 -20.39 -2.89 -19.82
N GLY A 206 -19.34 -2.49 -20.54
CA GLY A 206 -18.13 -3.31 -20.74
C GLY A 206 -17.35 -3.57 -19.44
N ARG A 207 -17.34 -2.61 -18.52
CA ARG A 207 -16.64 -2.73 -17.23
C ARG A 207 -17.31 -3.68 -16.23
N ARG A 208 -18.53 -4.19 -16.50
CA ARG A 208 -19.21 -5.18 -15.62
C ARG A 208 -18.93 -6.64 -15.99
N ARG A 209 -18.16 -6.90 -17.05
CA ARG A 209 -17.87 -8.27 -17.54
C ARG A 209 -16.40 -8.68 -17.41
N LEU A 210 -15.56 -7.80 -16.91
CA LEU A 210 -14.15 -8.04 -16.53
C LEU A 210 -14.05 -7.79 -15.03
#